data_AF-A0A1G5DQ88-F1
#
_entry.id   AF-A0A1G5DQ88-F1
#
_cell.length_a   1.000
_cell.length_b   1.000
_cell.length_c   1.000
_cell.angle_alpha   90.00
_cell.angle_beta   90.00
_cell.angle_gamma   90.00
#
_symmetry.space_group_name_H-M   'P 1'
#
loop_
_entity.id
_entity.type
_entity.pdbx_description
1 polymer ?
#
loop_
_entity_poly.entity_id
_entity_poly.type
_entity_poly.pdbx_seq_one_letter_code
_entity_poly.pdbx_strand_id
1 'polypeptide(L)'
;MKLKDLKNKNLILVSGALLVTSLAVCGAAFATDEIKVSATEAVIASTEGVPVQPEIASTEGSSVIAEESSASASSSAEPIDPNVVIHYEVPASMFASATVNVRNGAGIQCEKIGKLSWGAQVTVTGETGSGWYEIAYKDGIGYVSKDYVSTGIPGVPFLFVGDSRTVQLKTAVGSTDKAYVAKVGEGYSWFKNTALPQIPNYAGNGTTMIINFGVNDLANASKYIKLVNSNIDAWTEAGIKVYYAAVTPVKNCKTVSNDQIERFNAKLKSQLDPRVTWIDGYSYLKQNGFSTGDGLHYNNSTYKSLYSYYMSVIDA
;
A
#
# COMPACT_ATOMS: atom_id res chain seq x y z
N MET A 1 49.89 9.23 -41.22
CA MET A 1 48.49 8.88 -41.49
C MET A 1 47.75 8.78 -40.14
N LYS A 2 46.91 9.78 -39.84
CA LYS A 2 45.90 9.92 -38.76
C LYS A 2 46.31 9.78 -37.27
N LEU A 3 46.45 10.94 -36.62
CA LEU A 3 46.03 11.21 -35.22
C LEU A 3 44.49 11.16 -35.12
N LYS A 4 43.94 10.81 -33.93
CA LYS A 4 42.97 11.64 -33.17
C LYS A 4 42.52 10.99 -31.84
N ASP A 5 42.96 11.63 -30.75
CA ASP A 5 42.20 12.07 -29.58
C ASP A 5 41.42 11.08 -28.69
N LEU A 6 42.07 10.71 -27.57
CA LEU A 6 41.41 10.46 -26.29
C LEU A 6 40.94 11.80 -25.70
N LYS A 7 39.63 11.97 -25.45
CA LYS A 7 39.10 12.99 -24.53
C LYS A 7 37.92 12.48 -23.68
N ASN A 8 38.11 12.64 -22.38
CA ASN A 8 37.17 13.08 -21.33
C ASN A 8 36.05 12.14 -20.84
N LYS A 9 36.34 11.51 -19.69
CA LYS A 9 35.35 11.10 -18.68
C LYS A 9 35.05 12.30 -17.76
N ASN A 10 33.79 12.72 -17.66
CA ASN A 10 33.34 13.64 -16.61
C ASN A 10 32.89 12.84 -15.38
N LEU A 11 33.73 12.85 -14.35
CA LEU A 11 33.45 12.40 -12.99
C LEU A 11 33.27 13.67 -12.14
N ILE A 12 32.05 13.96 -11.68
CA ILE A 12 31.80 15.04 -10.73
C ILE A 12 31.90 14.44 -9.32
N LEU A 13 33.06 14.65 -8.70
CA LEU A 13 33.30 14.56 -7.27
C LEU A 13 32.93 15.92 -6.66
N VAL A 14 32.01 15.94 -5.70
CA VAL A 14 31.86 17.07 -4.77
C VAL A 14 32.32 16.61 -3.40
N SER A 15 33.53 17.03 -3.07
CA SER A 15 34.17 17.00 -1.77
C SER A 15 33.59 18.08 -0.86
N GLY A 16 33.29 17.73 0.39
CA GLY A 16 32.94 18.66 1.45
C GLY A 16 33.21 18.05 2.82
N ALA A 17 34.49 17.93 3.18
CA ALA A 17 34.92 17.63 4.53
C ALA A 17 35.09 18.94 5.31
N LEU A 18 34.35 19.12 6.39
CA LEU A 18 34.69 20.08 7.44
C LEU A 18 35.33 19.32 8.60
N LEU A 19 36.57 19.70 8.89
CA LEU A 19 37.40 19.23 9.99
C LEU A 19 37.38 20.33 11.06
N VAL A 20 36.85 20.08 12.26
CA VAL A 20 37.13 20.92 13.44
C VAL A 20 37.31 20.03 14.68
N THR A 21 38.59 19.78 14.95
CA THR A 21 39.31 19.60 16.22
C THR A 21 38.59 19.05 17.46
N SER A 22 39.15 17.93 17.93
CA SER A 22 39.08 17.36 19.27
C SER A 22 39.57 18.31 20.38
N LEU A 23 38.83 18.37 21.49
CA LEU A 23 39.43 18.49 22.83
C LEU A 23 38.91 17.34 23.70
N ALA A 24 39.84 16.53 24.20
CA ALA A 24 39.63 15.57 25.26
C ALA A 24 39.78 16.27 26.61
N VAL A 25 38.85 16.04 27.54
CA VAL A 25 39.11 16.17 28.98
C VAL A 25 38.35 15.08 29.74
N CYS A 26 39.16 14.25 30.41
CA CYS A 26 39.01 13.58 31.70
C CYS A 26 37.70 12.83 32.05
N GLY A 27 37.87 11.55 32.41
CA GLY A 27 36.81 10.72 32.96
C GLY A 27 36.57 10.92 34.46
N ALA A 28 35.44 10.37 34.91
CA ALA A 28 35.29 9.71 36.19
C ALA A 28 34.02 8.84 36.11
N ALA A 29 34.16 7.56 36.44
CA ALA A 29 33.05 6.72 36.85
C ALA A 29 32.67 7.07 38.30
N PHE A 30 31.38 7.00 38.65
CA PHE A 30 30.81 6.12 39.69
C PHE A 30 29.50 6.66 40.28
N ALA A 31 28.69 5.68 40.66
CA ALA A 31 27.61 5.68 41.66
C ALA A 31 26.21 6.15 41.21
N THR A 32 25.35 5.14 41.24
CA THR A 32 23.89 5.14 41.34
C THR A 32 23.40 5.86 42.59
N ASP A 33 22.28 6.57 42.47
CA ASP A 33 21.34 6.69 43.58
C ASP A 33 19.90 6.68 43.07
N GLU A 34 19.12 5.76 43.63
CA GLU A 34 17.67 5.67 43.50
C GLU A 34 17.02 6.77 44.35
N ILE A 35 16.06 7.51 43.80
CA ILE A 35 15.08 8.25 44.60
C ILE A 35 13.68 8.01 44.06
N LYS A 36 12.91 7.26 44.86
CA LYS A 36 11.43 7.18 44.85
C LYS A 36 10.83 8.58 44.97
N VAL A 37 9.85 8.90 44.13
CA VAL A 37 8.84 9.92 44.46
C VAL A 37 7.44 9.34 44.28
N SER A 38 6.71 9.48 45.37
CA SER A 38 5.38 8.97 45.69
C SER A 38 4.28 9.72 44.94
N ALA A 39 3.21 8.98 44.63
CA ALA A 39 1.95 9.49 44.13
C ALA A 39 1.34 10.52 45.11
N THR A 40 0.67 11.53 44.55
CA THR A 40 -0.30 12.37 45.25
C THR A 40 -1.62 12.34 44.50
N GLU A 41 -2.66 12.05 45.28
CA GLU A 41 -4.05 11.82 44.90
C GLU A 41 -4.75 13.08 44.38
N ALA A 42 -5.69 12.88 43.45
CA ALA A 42 -6.72 13.83 43.09
C ALA A 42 -8.06 13.33 43.67
N VAL A 43 -8.79 14.22 44.35
CA VAL A 43 -10.05 13.90 45.04
C VAL A 43 -11.07 15.05 44.84
N ILE A 44 -12.14 14.73 44.11
CA ILE A 44 -13.58 15.09 44.27
C ILE A 44 -13.93 16.59 43.99
N ALA A 45 -14.87 16.93 43.10
CA ALA A 45 -16.30 16.65 43.29
C ALA A 45 -17.16 16.71 42.01
N SER A 46 -18.10 15.78 41.98
CA SER A 46 -19.27 15.69 41.09
C SER A 46 -20.41 16.56 41.60
N THR A 47 -21.23 17.11 40.70
CA THR A 47 -22.68 17.24 40.90
C THR A 47 -23.42 17.06 39.56
N GLU A 48 -24.46 16.24 39.60
CA GLU A 48 -25.36 15.88 38.50
C GLU A 48 -26.48 16.92 38.28
N GLY A 49 -27.14 16.87 37.11
CA GLY A 49 -28.61 16.89 37.10
C GLY A 49 -29.37 17.82 36.13
N VAL A 50 -29.52 17.40 34.86
CA VAL A 50 -30.74 17.35 33.97
C VAL A 50 -31.72 18.57 33.81
N PRO A 51 -32.72 18.57 32.90
CA PRO A 51 -32.75 19.36 31.65
C PRO A 51 -33.96 20.33 31.54
N VAL A 52 -33.95 21.30 30.60
CA VAL A 52 -35.20 21.94 30.13
C VAL A 52 -35.12 22.33 28.63
N GLN A 53 -36.18 21.98 27.91
CA GLN A 53 -36.51 22.23 26.49
C GLN A 53 -36.96 23.69 26.23
N PRO A 54 -37.16 24.11 24.96
CA PRO A 54 -37.17 25.51 24.54
C PRO A 54 -38.53 26.21 24.70
N GLU A 55 -38.49 27.51 24.96
CA GLU A 55 -39.66 28.39 24.99
C GLU A 55 -39.76 29.23 23.70
N ILE A 56 -40.98 29.21 23.17
CA ILE A 56 -41.57 29.91 22.04
C ILE A 56 -41.83 31.39 22.36
N ALA A 57 -41.56 32.29 21.42
CA ALA A 57 -42.24 33.58 21.33
C ALA A 57 -42.30 34.10 19.89
N SER A 58 -43.53 34.10 19.37
CA SER A 58 -44.11 34.94 18.31
C SER A 58 -43.83 36.44 18.52
N THR A 59 -43.82 37.33 17.52
CA THR A 59 -44.99 37.78 16.73
C THR A 59 -44.60 38.72 15.57
N GLU A 60 -45.38 38.65 14.48
CA GLU A 60 -45.92 39.72 13.59
C GLU A 60 -44.96 40.74 12.92
N GLY A 61 -45.11 41.13 11.64
CA GLY A 61 -46.15 40.94 10.63
C GLY A 61 -45.87 41.89 9.43
N SER A 62 -46.71 41.79 8.39
CA SER A 62 -46.90 42.72 7.25
C SER A 62 -46.38 42.29 5.87
N SER A 63 -47.29 41.68 5.08
CA SER A 63 -47.87 42.15 3.79
C SER A 63 -46.93 42.94 2.86
N VAL A 64 -46.80 42.75 1.53
CA VAL A 64 -47.54 42.18 0.38
C VAL A 64 -46.47 42.15 -0.76
N ILE A 65 -46.49 41.38 -1.86
CA ILE A 65 -47.30 41.45 -3.08
C ILE A 65 -46.80 40.28 -3.95
N ALA A 66 -47.72 39.59 -4.62
CA ALA A 66 -47.45 38.55 -5.60
C ALA A 66 -47.00 39.14 -6.96
N GLU A 67 -45.97 38.55 -7.58
CA GLU A 67 -45.88 38.48 -9.04
C GLU A 67 -45.45 37.06 -9.45
N GLU A 68 -46.43 36.30 -9.91
CA GLU A 68 -46.22 35.12 -10.74
C GLU A 68 -45.67 35.57 -12.10
N SER A 69 -44.43 35.20 -12.40
CA SER A 69 -43.92 35.20 -13.78
C SER A 69 -43.85 33.75 -14.25
N SER A 70 -44.90 33.32 -14.93
CA SER A 70 -44.95 32.06 -15.65
C SER A 70 -44.18 32.19 -16.97
N ALA A 71 -42.87 32.01 -16.91
CA ALA A 71 -42.08 31.73 -18.11
C ALA A 71 -42.21 30.24 -18.45
N SER A 72 -43.19 29.93 -19.29
CA SER A 72 -43.31 28.63 -19.97
C SER A 72 -42.12 28.47 -20.91
N ALA A 73 -41.02 27.92 -20.40
CA ALA A 73 -39.95 27.38 -21.23
C ALA A 73 -40.36 25.97 -21.65
N SER A 74 -40.92 25.86 -22.85
CA SER A 74 -41.11 24.60 -23.57
C SER A 74 -39.74 23.97 -23.86
N SER A 75 -39.20 23.22 -22.90
CA SER A 75 -38.03 22.37 -23.09
C SER A 75 -38.49 21.05 -23.70
N SER A 76 -38.42 20.97 -25.03
CA SER A 76 -38.38 19.70 -25.74
C SER A 76 -36.98 19.12 -25.52
N ALA A 77 -36.81 18.26 -24.51
CA ALA A 77 -35.56 17.54 -24.32
C ALA A 77 -35.37 16.55 -25.48
N GLU A 78 -34.52 16.90 -26.45
CA GLU A 78 -34.00 15.93 -27.41
C GLU A 78 -33.25 14.81 -26.64
N PRO A 79 -33.30 13.55 -27.12
CA PRO A 79 -32.55 12.47 -26.49
C PRO A 79 -31.06 12.80 -26.52
N ILE A 80 -30.45 12.96 -25.34
CA ILE A 80 -29.02 13.22 -25.19
C ILE A 80 -28.27 12.01 -25.77
N ASP A 81 -27.46 12.22 -26.80
CA ASP A 81 -26.57 11.20 -27.34
C ASP A 81 -25.68 10.68 -26.19
N PRO A 82 -25.74 9.39 -25.85
CA PRO A 82 -25.02 8.85 -24.71
C PRO A 82 -23.49 8.97 -24.84
N ASN A 83 -22.96 9.26 -26.03
CA ASN A 83 -21.53 9.43 -26.27
C ASN A 83 -21.04 10.88 -26.15
N VAL A 84 -21.93 11.84 -25.92
CA VAL A 84 -21.55 13.23 -25.65
C VAL A 84 -20.85 13.32 -24.30
N VAL A 85 -19.72 14.03 -24.26
CA VAL A 85 -18.97 14.28 -23.02
C VAL A 85 -19.60 15.46 -22.28
N ILE A 86 -20.00 15.22 -21.04
CA ILE A 86 -20.36 16.23 -20.07
C ILE A 86 -19.10 16.55 -19.25
N HIS A 87 -18.54 17.74 -19.47
CA HIS A 87 -17.32 18.17 -18.78
C HIS A 87 -17.62 18.60 -17.34
N TYR A 88 -16.70 18.27 -16.45
CA TYR A 88 -16.74 18.76 -15.07
C TYR A 88 -16.25 20.20 -15.02
N GLU A 89 -16.92 21.03 -14.21
CA GLU A 89 -16.47 22.40 -13.93
C GLU A 89 -15.09 22.43 -13.28
N VAL A 90 -14.81 21.45 -12.41
CA VAL A 90 -13.51 21.22 -11.79
C VAL A 90 -13.09 19.77 -12.10
N PRO A 91 -11.96 19.55 -12.80
CA PRO A 91 -11.46 18.21 -13.05
C PRO A 91 -11.22 17.42 -11.75
N ALA A 92 -11.62 16.16 -11.74
CA ALA A 92 -11.49 15.29 -10.57
C ALA A 92 -10.20 14.47 -10.64
N SER A 93 -9.51 14.34 -9.51
CA SER A 93 -8.39 13.40 -9.39
C SER A 93 -8.92 12.04 -8.95
N MET A 94 -8.79 11.04 -9.82
CA MET A 94 -9.29 9.67 -9.61
C MET A 94 -8.18 8.65 -9.90
N PHE A 95 -8.45 7.37 -9.68
CA PHE A 95 -7.43 6.31 -9.78
C PHE A 95 -7.92 5.13 -10.61
N ALA A 96 -7.07 4.61 -11.47
CA ALA A 96 -7.36 3.36 -12.20
C ALA A 96 -7.46 2.18 -11.22
N SER A 97 -8.52 1.38 -11.30
CA SER A 97 -8.76 0.21 -10.46
C SER A 97 -8.24 -1.10 -11.00
N ALA A 98 -7.71 -1.09 -12.22
CA ALA A 98 -6.97 -2.19 -12.83
C ALA A 98 -6.03 -1.65 -13.92
N THR A 99 -5.25 -2.53 -14.55
CA THR A 99 -4.65 -2.18 -15.84
C THR A 99 -5.75 -2.05 -16.89
N VAL A 100 -5.97 -0.84 -17.41
CA VAL A 100 -7.04 -0.54 -18.35
C VAL A 100 -6.47 0.17 -19.58
N ASN A 101 -7.06 -0.09 -20.75
CA ASN A 101 -6.67 0.58 -21.99
C ASN A 101 -7.24 2.01 -22.02
N VAL A 102 -6.41 2.96 -22.43
CA VAL A 102 -6.85 4.31 -22.79
C VAL A 102 -7.15 4.32 -24.28
N ARG A 103 -8.29 4.88 -24.65
CA ARG A 103 -8.78 4.93 -26.03
C ARG A 103 -8.92 6.35 -26.54
N ASN A 104 -8.94 6.51 -27.86
CA ASN A 104 -9.18 7.82 -28.50
C ASN A 104 -10.66 8.21 -28.59
N GLY A 105 -11.58 7.39 -28.07
CA GLY A 105 -13.01 7.67 -28.02
C GLY A 105 -13.72 6.83 -26.96
N ALA A 106 -14.94 7.24 -26.61
CA ALA A 106 -15.80 6.59 -25.62
C ALA A 106 -16.44 5.30 -26.16
N GLY A 107 -15.66 4.24 -26.29
CA GLY A 107 -16.17 2.96 -26.76
C GLY A 107 -15.10 1.87 -26.92
N ILE A 108 -15.52 0.61 -26.79
CA ILE A 108 -14.60 -0.54 -26.92
C ILE A 108 -14.07 -0.74 -28.35
N GLN A 109 -14.75 -0.15 -29.34
CA GLN A 109 -14.36 -0.20 -30.75
C GLN A 109 -13.34 0.90 -31.13
N CYS A 110 -13.16 1.91 -30.28
CA CYS A 110 -12.21 2.99 -30.50
C CYS A 110 -10.76 2.50 -30.34
N GLU A 111 -9.82 3.17 -31.00
CA GLU A 111 -8.41 2.78 -31.03
C GLU A 111 -7.79 2.87 -29.63
N LYS A 112 -6.93 1.90 -29.28
CA LYS A 112 -6.17 1.92 -28.03
C LYS A 112 -4.92 2.79 -28.21
N ILE A 113 -4.86 3.92 -27.53
CA ILE A 113 -3.75 4.89 -27.60
C ILE A 113 -2.77 4.77 -26.42
N GLY A 114 -3.09 3.89 -25.47
CA GLY A 114 -2.21 3.57 -24.36
C GLY A 114 -2.89 2.73 -23.29
N LYS A 115 -2.30 2.76 -22.10
CA LYS A 115 -2.81 2.06 -20.90
C LYS A 115 -2.58 2.90 -19.66
N LEU A 116 -3.46 2.74 -18.69
CA LEU A 116 -3.24 3.08 -17.30
C LEU A 116 -2.91 1.81 -16.55
N SER A 117 -1.89 1.85 -15.73
CA SER A 117 -1.66 0.81 -14.73
C SER A 117 -2.64 1.00 -13.58
N TRP A 118 -2.93 -0.06 -12.81
CA TRP A 118 -3.64 0.08 -11.54
C TRP A 118 -2.99 1.18 -10.68
N GLY A 119 -3.80 1.93 -9.94
CA GLY A 119 -3.36 3.01 -9.05
C GLY A 119 -2.82 4.24 -9.77
N ALA A 120 -2.76 4.25 -11.11
CA ALA A 120 -2.42 5.45 -11.86
C ALA A 120 -3.45 6.53 -11.54
N GLN A 121 -2.97 7.63 -10.95
CA GLN A 121 -3.79 8.82 -10.77
C GLN A 121 -4.07 9.43 -12.14
N VAL A 122 -5.33 9.78 -12.38
CA VAL A 122 -5.80 10.41 -13.60
C VAL A 122 -6.62 11.64 -13.27
N THR A 123 -6.45 12.66 -14.10
CA THR A 123 -7.31 13.84 -14.07
C THR A 123 -8.50 13.58 -14.99
N VAL A 124 -9.68 13.37 -14.41
CA VAL A 124 -10.94 13.18 -15.12
C VAL A 124 -11.53 14.56 -15.41
N THR A 125 -11.71 14.87 -16.70
CA THR A 125 -12.22 16.16 -17.19
C THR A 125 -13.70 16.13 -17.53
N GLY A 126 -14.29 14.94 -17.64
CA GLY A 126 -15.70 14.78 -17.93
C GLY A 126 -16.10 13.31 -18.06
N GLU A 127 -17.37 13.10 -18.38
CA GLU A 127 -17.94 11.77 -18.54
C GLU A 127 -19.01 11.71 -19.62
N THR A 128 -19.25 10.50 -20.12
CA THR A 128 -20.31 10.20 -21.08
C THR A 128 -21.42 9.40 -20.41
N GLY A 129 -22.64 9.51 -20.95
CA GLY A 129 -23.78 8.68 -20.53
C GLY A 129 -23.57 7.18 -20.84
N SER A 130 -22.68 6.85 -21.79
CA SER A 130 -22.31 5.48 -22.18
C SER A 130 -21.31 4.80 -21.25
N GLY A 131 -20.94 5.42 -20.13
CA GLY A 131 -20.10 4.79 -19.11
C GLY A 131 -18.59 4.96 -19.33
N TRP A 132 -18.17 6.06 -19.96
CA TRP A 132 -16.75 6.41 -20.11
C TRP A 132 -16.42 7.72 -19.41
N TYR A 133 -15.22 7.80 -18.84
CA TYR A 133 -14.58 9.03 -18.44
C TYR A 133 -13.71 9.57 -19.57
N GLU A 134 -13.75 10.89 -19.77
CA GLU A 134 -12.71 11.63 -20.47
C GLU A 134 -11.62 12.00 -19.45
N ILE A 135 -10.36 11.79 -19.84
CA ILE A 135 -9.19 12.05 -19.00
C ILE A 135 -8.16 12.88 -19.74
N ALA A 136 -7.43 13.72 -19.01
CA ALA A 136 -6.18 14.27 -19.50
C ALA A 136 -5.14 13.13 -19.64
N TYR A 137 -4.63 12.92 -20.85
CA TYR A 137 -3.73 11.82 -21.16
C TYR A 137 -2.60 12.25 -22.10
N LYS A 138 -1.36 12.21 -21.61
CA LYS A 138 -0.17 12.77 -22.29
C LYS A 138 -0.43 14.25 -22.64
N ASP A 139 -0.25 14.63 -23.91
CA ASP A 139 -0.45 16.00 -24.39
C ASP A 139 -1.87 16.25 -24.92
N GLY A 140 -2.83 15.38 -24.61
CA GLY A 140 -4.21 15.48 -25.11
C GLY A 140 -5.24 14.78 -24.23
N ILE A 141 -6.30 14.28 -24.86
CA ILE A 141 -7.41 13.59 -24.19
C ILE A 141 -7.39 12.10 -24.47
N GLY A 142 -7.93 11.33 -23.53
CA GLY A 142 -8.19 9.91 -23.68
C GLY A 142 -9.48 9.51 -23.00
N TYR A 143 -9.93 8.30 -23.27
CA TYR A 143 -11.15 7.74 -22.71
C TYR A 143 -10.88 6.41 -22.01
N VAL A 144 -11.47 6.26 -20.83
CA VAL A 144 -11.39 5.04 -20.01
C VAL A 144 -12.79 4.67 -19.50
N SER A 145 -13.09 3.38 -19.41
CA SER A 145 -14.38 2.92 -18.91
C SER A 145 -14.51 3.23 -17.41
N LYS A 146 -15.70 3.69 -16.98
CA LYS A 146 -15.98 4.05 -15.58
C LYS A 146 -15.77 2.88 -14.61
N ASP A 147 -16.01 1.65 -15.06
CA ASP A 147 -15.83 0.43 -14.27
C ASP A 147 -14.40 0.25 -13.74
N TYR A 148 -13.43 0.89 -14.40
CA TYR A 148 -12.01 0.79 -14.09
C TYR A 148 -11.42 2.04 -13.43
N VAL A 149 -12.25 2.95 -12.93
CA VAL A 149 -11.81 4.20 -12.29
C VAL A 149 -12.56 4.39 -10.97
N SER A 150 -11.83 4.75 -9.92
CA SER A 150 -12.33 4.93 -8.56
C SER A 150 -11.98 6.31 -8.02
N THR A 151 -12.85 6.87 -7.17
CA THR A 151 -12.63 8.17 -6.51
C THR A 151 -11.53 8.14 -5.45
N GLY A 152 -11.19 6.95 -4.93
CA GLY A 152 -10.02 6.70 -4.09
C GLY A 152 -9.10 5.65 -4.71
N ILE A 153 -7.87 5.53 -4.21
CA ILE A 153 -6.97 4.43 -4.60
C ILE A 153 -7.67 3.11 -4.22
N PRO A 154 -8.15 2.32 -5.20
CA PRO A 154 -8.67 0.99 -4.91
C PRO A 154 -7.49 0.13 -4.49
N GLY A 155 -7.62 -0.79 -3.54
CA GLY A 155 -6.48 -1.63 -3.15
C GLY A 155 -5.92 -2.49 -4.30
N VAL A 156 -4.61 -2.78 -4.34
CA VAL A 156 -4.11 -3.80 -5.28
C VAL A 156 -4.76 -5.13 -4.92
N PRO A 157 -5.03 -6.03 -5.88
CA PRO A 157 -5.52 -7.36 -5.54
C PRO A 157 -4.56 -8.07 -4.58
N PHE A 158 -3.26 -7.99 -4.85
CA PHE A 158 -2.22 -8.57 -4.02
C PHE A 158 -1.10 -7.58 -3.72
N LEU A 159 -0.82 -7.37 -2.44
CA LEU A 159 0.36 -6.65 -1.96
C LEU A 159 1.32 -7.64 -1.29
N PHE A 160 2.53 -7.80 -1.83
CA PHE A 160 3.60 -8.55 -1.17
C PHE A 160 4.52 -7.60 -0.42
N VAL A 161 4.73 -7.85 0.87
CA VAL A 161 5.63 -7.07 1.72
C VAL A 161 6.71 -7.99 2.26
N GLY A 162 7.99 -7.72 2.00
CA GLY A 162 9.02 -8.67 2.41
C GLY A 162 10.47 -8.31 2.13
N ASP A 163 11.33 -9.29 2.29
CA ASP A 163 12.78 -9.15 2.13
C ASP A 163 13.29 -9.56 0.73
N SER A 164 14.55 -10.00 0.62
CA SER A 164 15.16 -10.44 -0.63
C SER A 164 14.41 -11.56 -1.33
N ARG A 165 13.75 -12.46 -0.59
CA ARG A 165 12.96 -13.54 -1.19
C ARG A 165 11.72 -13.00 -1.90
N THR A 166 11.11 -11.95 -1.35
CA THR A 166 9.98 -11.27 -2.00
C THR A 166 10.42 -10.45 -3.21
N VAL A 167 11.60 -9.83 -3.17
CA VAL A 167 12.18 -9.15 -4.34
C VAL A 167 12.41 -10.15 -5.49
N GLN A 168 12.91 -11.35 -5.21
CA GLN A 168 13.12 -12.35 -6.25
C GLN A 168 11.83 -13.02 -6.72
N LEU A 169 10.83 -13.17 -5.84
CA LEU A 169 9.48 -13.54 -6.23
C LEU A 169 8.95 -12.56 -7.28
N LYS A 170 9.05 -11.25 -7.04
CA LYS A 170 8.68 -10.20 -8.01
C LYS A 170 9.40 -10.40 -9.35
N THR A 171 10.70 -10.65 -9.34
CA THR A 171 11.47 -10.90 -10.58
C THR A 171 10.96 -12.13 -11.33
N ALA A 172 10.51 -13.16 -10.62
CA ALA A 172 10.03 -14.41 -11.21
C ALA A 172 8.62 -14.32 -11.81
N VAL A 173 7.70 -13.57 -11.16
CA VAL A 173 6.27 -13.58 -11.49
C VAL A 173 5.72 -12.26 -12.03
N GLY A 174 6.51 -11.18 -12.02
CA GLY A 174 6.10 -9.87 -12.51
C GLY A 174 5.17 -9.12 -11.55
N SER A 175 4.66 -7.96 -12.00
CA SER A 175 3.94 -6.99 -11.14
C SER A 175 2.71 -6.36 -11.81
N THR A 176 2.12 -7.00 -12.83
CA THR A 176 1.02 -6.41 -13.61
C THR A 176 -0.25 -6.17 -12.78
N ASP A 177 -0.51 -7.04 -11.83
CA ASP A 177 -1.72 -7.16 -11.01
C ASP A 177 -1.39 -7.24 -9.50
N LYS A 178 -0.18 -6.82 -9.13
CA LYS A 178 0.38 -6.94 -7.78
C LYS A 178 1.36 -5.83 -7.47
N ALA A 179 1.34 -5.34 -6.24
CA ALA A 179 2.38 -4.44 -5.73
C ALA A 179 3.37 -5.19 -4.84
N TYR A 180 4.55 -4.58 -4.69
CA TYR A 180 5.63 -5.11 -3.89
C TYR A 180 6.28 -3.99 -3.08
N VAL A 181 6.22 -4.12 -1.75
CA VAL A 181 6.99 -3.31 -0.82
C VAL A 181 8.08 -4.22 -0.24
N ALA A 182 9.17 -4.37 -0.97
CA ALA A 182 10.21 -5.33 -0.62
C ALA A 182 11.62 -4.84 -0.94
N LYS A 183 12.59 -5.25 -0.13
CA LYS A 183 13.99 -4.85 -0.28
C LYS A 183 14.96 -5.95 0.15
N VAL A 184 16.03 -6.12 -0.62
CA VAL A 184 17.05 -7.15 -0.42
C VAL A 184 17.80 -6.94 0.89
N GLY A 185 17.96 -8.02 1.67
CA GLY A 185 18.76 -8.04 2.90
C GLY A 185 18.10 -7.42 4.12
N GLU A 186 16.86 -6.93 3.98
CA GLU A 186 16.16 -6.23 5.06
C GLU A 186 15.39 -7.18 5.99
N GLY A 187 15.11 -6.72 7.20
CA GLY A 187 14.36 -7.45 8.22
C GLY A 187 13.46 -6.51 9.03
N TYR A 188 13.28 -6.80 10.32
CA TYR A 188 12.27 -6.18 11.18
C TYR A 188 12.37 -4.65 11.23
N SER A 189 13.59 -4.12 11.34
CA SER A 189 13.80 -2.66 11.44
C SER A 189 13.26 -1.92 10.21
N TRP A 190 13.55 -2.43 9.02
CA TRP A 190 13.05 -1.87 7.77
C TRP A 190 11.55 -2.11 7.59
N PHE A 191 11.06 -3.29 7.98
CA PHE A 191 9.62 -3.56 7.93
C PHE A 191 8.86 -2.51 8.74
N LYS A 192 9.26 -2.29 10.00
CA LYS A 192 8.62 -1.30 10.88
C LYS A 192 8.76 0.14 10.37
N ASN A 193 9.97 0.55 10.00
CA ASN A 193 10.28 1.96 9.82
C ASN A 193 10.13 2.45 8.38
N THR A 194 10.02 1.56 7.39
CA THR A 194 9.98 1.93 5.97
C THR A 194 8.87 1.25 5.21
N ALA A 195 8.73 -0.08 5.30
CA ALA A 195 7.70 -0.77 4.54
C ALA A 195 6.30 -0.52 5.11
N LEU A 196 6.12 -0.58 6.43
CA LEU A 196 4.82 -0.37 7.08
C LEU A 196 4.18 0.98 6.70
N PRO A 197 4.90 2.13 6.75
CA PRO A 197 4.35 3.41 6.28
C PRO A 197 4.01 3.47 4.79
N GLN A 198 4.54 2.57 3.95
CA GLN A 198 4.26 2.54 2.52
C GLN A 198 3.03 1.70 2.17
N ILE A 199 2.57 0.82 3.05
CA ILE A 199 1.42 -0.07 2.80
C ILE A 199 0.17 0.70 2.33
N PRO A 200 -0.23 1.83 2.95
CA PRO A 200 -1.41 2.59 2.52
C PRO A 200 -1.34 3.16 1.10
N ASN A 201 -0.15 3.28 0.50
CA ASN A 201 -0.01 3.73 -0.88
C ASN A 201 -0.41 2.66 -1.90
N TYR A 202 -0.55 1.40 -1.46
CA TYR A 202 -0.80 0.25 -2.32
C TYR A 202 -2.03 -0.54 -1.89
N ALA A 203 -2.28 -0.64 -0.59
CA ALA A 203 -3.31 -1.50 -0.02
C ALA A 203 -4.47 -0.68 0.57
N GLY A 204 -5.67 -1.18 0.34
CA GLY A 204 -6.92 -0.65 0.87
C GLY A 204 -8.01 -1.70 0.72
N ASN A 205 -9.25 -1.25 0.59
CA ASN A 205 -10.40 -2.15 0.55
C ASN A 205 -10.26 -3.16 -0.61
N GLY A 206 -10.39 -4.45 -0.29
CA GLY A 206 -10.26 -5.54 -1.25
C GLY A 206 -8.83 -6.05 -1.46
N THR A 207 -7.81 -5.44 -0.86
CA THR A 207 -6.43 -5.94 -0.96
C THR A 207 -6.22 -7.20 -0.14
N THR A 208 -5.56 -8.19 -0.74
CA THR A 208 -4.90 -9.27 -0.01
C THR A 208 -3.42 -8.95 0.18
N MET A 209 -2.99 -8.74 1.41
CA MET A 209 -1.59 -8.48 1.76
C MET A 209 -0.90 -9.75 2.26
N ILE A 210 0.24 -10.08 1.67
CA ILE A 210 1.09 -11.22 2.04
C ILE A 210 2.40 -10.69 2.62
N ILE A 211 2.60 -10.93 3.91
CA ILE A 211 3.84 -10.57 4.62
C ILE A 211 4.82 -11.75 4.54
N ASN A 212 6.03 -11.50 4.06
CA ASN A 212 7.10 -12.49 3.95
C ASN A 212 8.44 -11.91 4.38
N PHE A 213 8.66 -11.93 5.70
CA PHE A 213 9.88 -11.51 6.37
C PHE A 213 10.37 -12.56 7.36
N GLY A 214 11.59 -12.36 7.84
CA GLY A 214 12.13 -13.03 9.01
C GLY A 214 13.40 -13.82 8.74
N VAL A 215 13.69 -14.16 7.48
CA VAL A 215 14.85 -15.02 7.17
C VAL A 215 16.18 -14.35 7.55
N ASN A 216 16.25 -13.01 7.49
CA ASN A 216 17.45 -12.26 7.83
C ASN A 216 17.63 -12.06 9.35
N ASP A 217 16.59 -12.27 10.15
CA ASP A 217 16.60 -11.92 11.57
C ASP A 217 15.63 -12.74 12.43
N LEU A 218 15.72 -14.07 12.30
CA LEU A 218 14.87 -15.07 12.96
C LEU A 218 14.76 -14.93 14.49
N ALA A 219 15.72 -14.28 15.15
CA ALA A 219 15.62 -13.99 16.59
C ALA A 219 14.49 -12.97 16.93
N ASN A 220 14.02 -12.20 15.95
CA ASN A 220 13.02 -11.14 16.13
C ASN A 220 11.56 -11.62 16.06
N ALA A 221 11.28 -12.93 16.13
CA ALA A 221 9.92 -13.49 16.05
C ALA A 221 8.87 -12.72 16.87
N SER A 222 9.15 -12.49 18.17
CA SER A 222 8.24 -11.74 19.05
C SER A 222 7.98 -10.30 18.58
N LYS A 223 8.97 -9.67 17.95
CA LYS A 223 8.84 -8.30 17.45
C LYS A 223 7.94 -8.25 16.21
N TYR A 224 8.10 -9.21 15.29
CA TYR A 224 7.20 -9.34 14.14
C TYR A 224 5.76 -9.59 14.58
N ILE A 225 5.55 -10.54 15.52
CA ILE A 225 4.22 -10.84 16.06
C ILE A 225 3.58 -9.58 16.65
N LYS A 226 4.31 -8.88 17.53
CA LYS A 226 3.81 -7.64 18.15
C LYS A 226 3.45 -6.59 17.11
N LEU A 227 4.29 -6.39 16.10
CA LEU A 227 4.07 -5.39 15.05
C LEU A 227 2.86 -5.74 14.18
N VAL A 228 2.71 -7.00 13.77
CA VAL A 228 1.58 -7.42 12.94
C VAL A 228 0.28 -7.32 13.74
N ASN A 229 0.25 -7.87 14.96
CA ASN A 229 -0.94 -7.84 15.81
C ASN A 229 -1.32 -6.40 16.20
N SER A 230 -0.37 -5.47 16.35
CA SER A 230 -0.71 -4.07 16.65
C SER A 230 -1.30 -3.29 15.48
N ASN A 231 -1.20 -3.81 14.24
CA ASN A 231 -1.71 -3.14 13.05
C ASN A 231 -2.94 -3.83 12.43
N ILE A 232 -3.31 -5.01 12.93
CA ILE A 232 -4.36 -5.82 12.32
C ILE A 232 -5.73 -5.13 12.34
N ASP A 233 -6.03 -4.32 13.36
CA ASP A 233 -7.29 -3.56 13.43
C ASP A 233 -7.35 -2.52 12.32
N ALA A 234 -6.31 -1.71 12.16
CA ALA A 234 -6.23 -0.69 11.11
C ALA A 234 -6.27 -1.31 9.71
N TRP A 235 -5.61 -2.45 9.49
CA TRP A 235 -5.68 -3.16 8.21
C TRP A 235 -7.07 -3.76 7.95
N THR A 236 -7.72 -4.30 8.98
CA THR A 236 -9.09 -4.83 8.87
C THR A 236 -10.09 -3.72 8.55
N GLU A 237 -9.99 -2.57 9.23
CA GLU A 237 -10.83 -1.39 8.98
C GLU A 237 -10.63 -0.83 7.57
N ALA A 238 -9.38 -0.87 7.08
CA ALA A 238 -9.06 -0.52 5.70
C ALA A 238 -9.53 -1.57 4.67
N GLY A 239 -10.16 -2.68 5.08
CA GLY A 239 -10.65 -3.75 4.20
C GLY A 239 -9.54 -4.63 3.61
N ILE A 240 -8.38 -4.73 4.28
CA ILE A 240 -7.23 -5.53 3.86
C ILE A 240 -7.30 -6.91 4.50
N LYS A 241 -7.25 -7.98 3.69
CA LYS A 241 -7.05 -9.35 4.15
C LYS A 241 -5.56 -9.62 4.36
N VAL A 242 -5.17 -10.11 5.54
CA VAL A 242 -3.76 -10.25 5.90
C VAL A 242 -3.35 -11.72 5.97
N TYR A 243 -2.29 -12.06 5.25
CA TYR A 243 -1.63 -13.35 5.31
C TYR A 243 -0.18 -13.19 5.76
N TYR A 244 0.30 -14.15 6.55
CA TYR A 244 1.71 -14.28 6.87
C TYR A 244 2.25 -15.55 6.23
N ALA A 245 3.16 -15.41 5.27
CA ALA A 245 3.81 -16.53 4.63
C ALA A 245 4.97 -17.03 5.47
N ALA A 246 5.00 -18.34 5.73
CA ALA A 246 6.08 -19.00 6.44
C ALA A 246 7.45 -18.62 5.85
N VAL A 247 8.45 -18.45 6.71
CA VAL A 247 9.84 -18.43 6.23
C VAL A 247 10.11 -19.81 5.64
N THR A 248 10.50 -19.85 4.37
CA THR A 248 10.64 -21.08 3.58
C THR A 248 12.03 -21.73 3.72
N PRO A 249 12.22 -23.02 3.38
CA PRO A 249 13.39 -23.80 3.74
C PRO A 249 14.67 -23.34 3.03
N VAL A 250 15.81 -23.68 3.61
CA VAL A 250 17.14 -23.44 3.03
C VAL A 250 17.86 -24.76 2.70
N LYS A 251 18.83 -24.71 1.79
CA LYS A 251 19.67 -25.86 1.41
C LYS A 251 21.14 -25.47 1.43
N ASN A 252 21.93 -26.00 2.36
CA ASN A 252 23.35 -25.65 2.52
C ASN A 252 23.61 -24.13 2.71
N CYS A 253 22.66 -23.41 3.32
CA CYS A 253 22.84 -22.00 3.66
C CYS A 253 23.80 -21.85 4.85
N LYS A 254 24.68 -20.85 4.78
CA LYS A 254 25.73 -20.61 5.80
C LYS A 254 25.28 -19.75 6.97
N THR A 255 24.22 -18.97 6.80
CA THR A 255 23.79 -17.94 7.76
C THR A 255 22.54 -18.33 8.55
N VAL A 256 21.75 -19.26 8.01
CA VAL A 256 20.45 -19.66 8.56
C VAL A 256 20.29 -21.17 8.44
N SER A 257 19.72 -21.82 9.45
CA SER A 257 19.35 -23.24 9.42
C SER A 257 17.83 -23.45 9.40
N ASN A 258 17.40 -24.63 8.90
CA ASN A 258 16.00 -25.02 8.90
C ASN A 258 15.42 -25.13 10.33
N ASP A 259 16.18 -25.60 11.30
CA ASP A 259 15.74 -25.64 12.71
C ASP A 259 15.44 -24.24 13.27
N GLN A 260 16.20 -23.21 12.88
CA GLN A 260 15.91 -21.84 13.30
C GLN A 260 14.64 -21.32 12.64
N ILE A 261 14.44 -21.62 11.35
CA ILE A 261 13.24 -21.28 10.59
C ILE A 261 12.00 -21.94 11.19
N GLU A 262 12.07 -23.23 11.52
CA GLU A 262 10.96 -23.99 12.11
C GLU A 262 10.54 -23.41 13.46
N ARG A 263 11.50 -23.05 14.33
CA ARG A 263 11.20 -22.38 15.61
C ARG A 263 10.56 -21.01 15.41
N PHE A 264 11.06 -20.21 14.45
CA PHE A 264 10.47 -18.92 14.10
C PHE A 264 9.03 -19.08 13.62
N ASN A 265 8.82 -19.95 12.64
CA ASN A 265 7.52 -20.22 12.04
C ASN A 265 6.50 -20.74 13.07
N ALA A 266 6.89 -21.70 13.90
CA ALA A 266 6.02 -22.22 14.95
C ALA A 266 5.57 -21.12 15.92
N LYS A 267 6.50 -20.23 16.29
CA LYS A 267 6.18 -19.10 17.18
C LYS A 267 5.21 -18.13 16.54
N LEU A 268 5.44 -17.70 15.30
CA LEU A 268 4.52 -16.80 14.59
C LEU A 268 3.13 -17.44 14.41
N LYS A 269 3.08 -18.67 13.88
CA LYS A 269 1.82 -19.38 13.64
C LYS A 269 0.97 -19.53 14.91
N SER A 270 1.61 -19.68 16.08
CA SER A 270 0.89 -19.84 17.35
C SER A 270 0.47 -18.54 18.04
N GLN A 271 1.01 -17.38 17.65
CA GLN A 271 0.85 -16.12 18.40
C GLN A 271 0.40 -14.92 17.56
N LEU A 272 0.35 -15.05 16.23
CA LEU A 272 -0.29 -14.04 15.39
C LEU A 272 -1.79 -13.97 15.68
N ASP A 273 -2.36 -12.78 15.53
CA ASP A 273 -3.80 -12.55 15.65
C ASP A 273 -4.55 -13.52 14.72
N PRO A 274 -5.65 -14.16 15.16
CA PRO A 274 -6.40 -15.14 14.35
C PRO A 274 -6.89 -14.64 12.99
N ARG A 275 -7.02 -13.31 12.80
CA ARG A 275 -7.35 -12.71 11.50
C ARG A 275 -6.21 -12.78 10.48
N VAL A 276 -4.98 -13.03 10.94
CA VAL A 276 -3.81 -13.22 10.09
C VAL A 276 -3.75 -14.68 9.65
N THR A 277 -4.01 -14.93 8.38
CA THR A 277 -4.01 -16.30 7.86
C THR A 277 -2.58 -16.77 7.55
N TRP A 278 -2.21 -17.94 8.07
CA TRP A 278 -0.88 -18.51 7.86
C TRP A 278 -0.79 -19.27 6.53
N ILE A 279 0.19 -18.95 5.68
CA ILE A 279 0.48 -19.69 4.44
C ILE A 279 1.73 -20.55 4.63
N ASP A 280 1.57 -21.87 4.62
CA ASP A 280 2.66 -22.81 4.86
C ASP A 280 3.46 -23.14 3.59
N GLY A 281 4.20 -22.15 3.08
CA GLY A 281 5.14 -22.36 1.98
C GLY A 281 6.31 -23.28 2.34
N TYR A 282 6.56 -23.47 3.64
CA TYR A 282 7.68 -24.27 4.12
C TYR A 282 7.43 -25.76 3.83
N SER A 283 6.31 -26.29 4.31
CA SER A 283 5.93 -27.68 4.09
C SER A 283 5.74 -27.98 2.61
N TYR A 284 5.13 -27.06 1.85
CA TYR A 284 4.97 -27.18 0.40
C TYR A 284 6.31 -27.42 -0.32
N LEU A 285 7.32 -26.58 -0.07
CA LEU A 285 8.63 -26.73 -0.71
C LEU A 285 9.40 -27.95 -0.20
N LYS A 286 9.23 -28.36 1.06
CA LYS A 286 9.80 -29.61 1.58
C LYS A 286 9.24 -30.83 0.86
N GLN A 287 7.95 -30.83 0.53
CA GLN A 287 7.27 -31.92 -0.16
C GLN A 287 7.58 -31.95 -1.67
N ASN A 288 7.54 -30.80 -2.33
CA ASN A 288 7.64 -30.69 -3.79
C ASN A 288 9.08 -30.48 -4.29
N GLY A 289 10.02 -30.26 -3.38
CA GLY A 289 11.40 -29.94 -3.69
C GLY A 289 11.59 -28.47 -4.08
N PHE A 290 12.83 -28.02 -3.97
CA PHE A 290 13.23 -26.65 -4.32
C PHE A 290 14.70 -26.61 -4.73
N SER A 291 15.07 -25.58 -5.49
CA SER A 291 16.45 -25.37 -5.95
C SER A 291 16.94 -23.98 -5.59
N THR A 292 18.17 -23.90 -5.08
CA THR A 292 18.83 -22.66 -4.66
C THR A 292 20.22 -22.56 -5.28
N GLY A 293 20.66 -21.34 -5.63
CA GLY A 293 22.03 -21.10 -6.08
C GLY A 293 23.03 -20.87 -4.94
N ASP A 294 22.61 -20.13 -3.91
CA ASP A 294 23.42 -19.73 -2.76
C ASP A 294 22.99 -20.39 -1.43
N GLY A 295 22.06 -21.33 -1.54
CA GLY A 295 21.45 -22.05 -0.42
C GLY A 295 20.28 -21.35 0.26
N LEU A 296 20.02 -20.07 -0.07
CA LEU A 296 18.97 -19.25 0.55
C LEU A 296 17.87 -18.86 -0.45
N HIS A 297 18.30 -18.45 -1.64
CA HIS A 297 17.50 -17.84 -2.69
C HIS A 297 17.21 -18.85 -3.80
N TYR A 298 15.95 -18.90 -4.23
CA TYR A 298 15.50 -19.92 -5.16
C TYR A 298 15.75 -19.55 -6.62
N ASN A 299 15.71 -20.55 -7.50
CA ASN A 299 15.63 -20.30 -8.93
C ASN A 299 14.22 -19.84 -9.36
N ASN A 300 14.10 -19.35 -10.59
CA ASN A 300 12.84 -18.82 -11.14
C ASN A 300 11.68 -19.83 -11.09
N SER A 301 11.93 -21.10 -11.42
CA SER A 301 10.91 -22.15 -11.42
C SER A 301 10.36 -22.43 -10.01
N THR A 302 11.23 -22.46 -9.00
CA THR A 302 10.81 -22.64 -7.61
C THR A 302 9.96 -21.46 -7.13
N TYR A 303 10.34 -20.21 -7.45
CA TYR A 303 9.52 -19.04 -7.08
C TYR A 303 8.16 -19.03 -7.76
N LYS A 304 8.08 -19.41 -9.04
CA LYS A 304 6.79 -19.56 -9.74
C LYS A 304 5.92 -20.61 -9.08
N SER A 305 6.49 -21.76 -8.73
CA SER A 305 5.76 -22.85 -8.05
C SER A 305 5.29 -22.45 -6.65
N LEU A 306 6.11 -21.70 -5.90
CA LEU A 306 5.76 -21.16 -4.59
C LEU A 306 4.64 -20.12 -4.70
N TYR A 307 4.71 -19.23 -5.69
CA TYR A 307 3.65 -18.26 -5.97
C TYR A 307 2.32 -18.94 -6.29
N SER A 308 2.32 -19.91 -7.20
CA SER A 308 1.10 -20.67 -7.55
C SER A 308 0.48 -21.32 -6.32
N TYR A 309 1.30 -21.87 -5.42
CA TYR A 309 0.82 -22.39 -4.14
C TYR A 309 0.20 -21.29 -3.28
N TYR A 310 0.86 -20.14 -3.09
CA TYR A 310 0.29 -19.02 -2.33
C TYR A 310 -1.07 -18.59 -2.86
N MET A 311 -1.21 -18.45 -4.17
CA MET A 311 -2.50 -18.08 -4.79
C MET A 311 -3.56 -19.16 -4.57
N SER A 312 -3.19 -20.45 -4.70
CA SER A 312 -4.13 -21.55 -4.44
C SER A 312 -4.65 -21.61 -3.00
N VAL A 313 -3.88 -21.11 -2.03
CA VAL A 313 -4.30 -21.01 -0.61
C VAL A 313 -5.18 -19.79 -0.38
N ILE A 314 -4.92 -18.69 -1.08
CA ILE A 314 -5.67 -17.43 -0.92
C ILE A 314 -7.05 -17.50 -1.57
N ASP A 315 -7.17 -18.24 -2.67
CA ASP A 315 -8.43 -18.43 -3.41
C ASP A 315 -9.31 -19.58 -2.87
N ALA A 316 -8.88 -20.27 -1.79
CA ALA A 316 -9.58 -21.41 -1.18
C ALA A 316 -10.62 -20.98 -0.13
#